data_AF-A0A8F9TZF5-F1
#
_entry.id   AF-A0A8F9TZF5-F1
#
_cell.length_a   1.000
_cell.length_b   1.000
_cell.length_c   1.000
_cell.angle_alpha   90.00
_cell.angle_beta   90.00
_cell.angle_gamma   90.00
#
_symmetry.space_group_name_H-M   'P 1'
#
loop_
_entity.id
_entity.type
_entity.pdbx_description
1 polymer ?
#
loop_
_entity_poly.entity_id
_entity_poly.type
_entity_poly.pdbx_seq_one_letter_code
_entity_poly.pdbx_strand_id
1 'polypeptide(L)'
;MPRGFLALWTLALGLAFSGCATSSPIQRYAESESSFSNPPELIRNSYPARDVYRVYHRAATGFVSVQSIRAAAEQRITDFASRQGKSFVVLGERISQPPYILGNFPRIEIVFALIDKNQLVVTEGDPAADKYAEIERLKKLLDSGALTPEEFAAEKAKVLARP
;
A
#
# COMPACT_ATOMS: atom_id res chain seq x y z
N MET A 1 14.15 -40.93 61.20
CA MET A 1 12.76 -40.71 60.71
C MET A 1 12.62 -39.25 60.28
N PRO A 2 12.06 -38.96 59.09
CA PRO A 2 12.18 -37.67 58.41
C PRO A 2 10.97 -36.76 58.61
N ARG A 3 11.11 -35.46 58.27
CA ARG A 3 10.14 -34.47 57.72
C ARG A 3 10.47 -33.07 58.25
N GLY A 4 10.53 -32.00 57.46
CA GLY A 4 10.02 -31.80 56.13
C GLY A 4 10.76 -30.67 55.39
N PHE A 5 11.07 -30.97 54.14
CA PHE A 5 11.17 -30.01 53.06
C PHE A 5 9.83 -29.25 52.94
N LEU A 6 9.83 -27.94 53.18
CA LEU A 6 8.87 -27.04 52.53
C LEU A 6 9.67 -26.01 51.72
N ALA A 7 10.27 -26.51 50.65
CA ALA A 7 10.87 -25.67 49.62
C ALA A 7 9.75 -24.90 48.92
N LEU A 8 9.90 -23.57 48.92
CA LEU A 8 9.50 -22.63 47.88
C LEU A 8 8.41 -23.14 46.92
N TRP A 9 7.15 -22.93 47.29
CA TRP A 9 6.05 -23.04 46.35
C TRP A 9 6.06 -21.84 45.38
N THR A 10 6.61 -22.11 44.20
CA THR A 10 6.06 -21.68 42.89
C THR A 10 5.88 -20.19 42.66
N LEU A 11 7.00 -19.48 42.51
CA LEU A 11 7.11 -18.29 41.68
C LEU A 11 7.43 -18.73 40.23
N ALA A 12 6.45 -19.22 39.47
CA ALA A 12 6.68 -19.58 38.06
C ALA A 12 5.37 -19.58 37.26
N LEU A 13 4.77 -18.40 37.07
CA LEU A 13 3.72 -18.21 36.05
C LEU A 13 4.10 -16.99 35.19
N GLY A 14 5.09 -17.19 34.34
CA GLY A 14 5.58 -16.19 33.38
C GLY A 14 6.07 -16.87 32.11
N LEU A 15 5.30 -17.80 31.55
CA LEU A 15 5.64 -18.46 30.29
C LEU A 15 5.12 -17.63 29.11
N ALA A 16 6.02 -16.75 28.66
CA ALA A 16 6.25 -16.23 27.32
C ALA A 16 5.20 -16.50 26.22
N PHE A 17 4.44 -15.46 25.87
CA PHE A 17 3.84 -15.32 24.54
C PHE A 17 4.87 -14.73 23.55
N SER A 18 5.92 -15.50 23.22
CA SER A 18 6.87 -15.10 22.17
C SER A 18 6.42 -15.68 20.83
N GLY A 19 5.61 -14.92 20.09
CA GLY A 19 5.40 -15.17 18.67
C GLY A 19 6.54 -14.57 17.85
N CYS A 20 7.18 -15.35 16.98
CA CYS A 20 8.10 -14.76 16.01
C CYS A 20 7.29 -13.88 15.05
N ALA A 21 7.60 -12.58 15.00
CA ALA A 21 7.15 -11.75 13.88
C ALA A 21 7.67 -12.36 12.58
N THR A 22 6.82 -12.42 11.56
CA THR A 22 7.22 -12.94 10.25
C THR A 22 6.88 -11.89 9.21
N SER A 23 7.85 -11.64 8.32
CA SER A 23 7.68 -10.75 7.18
C SER A 23 8.26 -11.44 5.96
N SER A 24 7.51 -11.49 4.86
CA SER A 24 8.05 -12.00 3.59
C SER A 24 9.01 -10.97 2.99
N PRO A 25 9.99 -11.36 2.17
CA PRO A 25 10.60 -10.43 1.23
C PRO A 25 9.53 -9.74 0.35
N ILE A 26 9.85 -8.57 -0.20
CA ILE A 26 9.04 -7.98 -1.27
C ILE A 26 9.28 -8.80 -2.53
N GLN A 27 8.20 -9.28 -3.15
CA GLN A 27 8.24 -10.20 -4.28
C GLN A 27 7.35 -9.69 -5.40
N ARG A 28 7.65 -10.08 -6.64
CA ARG A 28 6.79 -9.75 -7.78
C ARG A 28 5.46 -10.48 -7.65
N TYR A 29 4.37 -9.75 -7.89
CA TYR A 29 3.03 -10.27 -7.67
C TYR A 29 2.73 -11.49 -8.54
N ALA A 30 3.12 -11.47 -9.81
CA ALA A 30 2.93 -12.56 -10.77
C ALA A 30 3.81 -13.80 -10.51
N GLU A 31 4.85 -13.68 -9.67
CA GLU A 31 5.84 -14.74 -9.42
C GLU A 31 5.75 -15.27 -7.97
N SER A 32 4.73 -14.87 -7.23
CA SER A 32 4.56 -15.22 -5.81
C SER A 32 3.10 -15.49 -5.47
N GLU A 33 2.90 -16.26 -4.41
CA GLU A 33 1.57 -16.59 -3.89
C GLU A 33 1.19 -15.72 -2.70
N SER A 34 -0.11 -15.58 -2.48
CA SER A 34 -0.66 -14.86 -1.33
C SER A 34 -0.39 -15.64 -0.04
N SER A 35 -0.07 -14.91 1.03
CA SER A 35 0.04 -15.46 2.39
C SER A 35 -1.33 -15.64 3.07
N PHE A 36 -2.39 -15.09 2.47
CA PHE A 36 -3.78 -15.36 2.83
C PHE A 36 -4.38 -16.43 1.91
N SER A 37 -5.32 -17.21 2.44
CA SER A 37 -6.10 -18.17 1.63
C SER A 37 -6.86 -17.49 0.50
N ASN A 38 -7.38 -16.29 0.75
CA ASN A 38 -7.97 -15.43 -0.26
C ASN A 38 -7.06 -14.21 -0.45
N PRO A 39 -6.55 -13.95 -1.67
CA PRO A 39 -5.65 -12.82 -1.91
C PRO A 39 -6.36 -11.46 -1.72
N PRO A 40 -5.60 -10.36 -1.66
CA PRO A 40 -6.14 -9.01 -1.78
C PRO A 40 -6.92 -8.83 -3.08
N GLU A 41 -8.06 -8.14 -3.00
CA GLU A 41 -8.77 -7.68 -4.20
C GLU A 41 -8.03 -6.45 -4.76
N LEU A 42 -7.76 -6.45 -6.06
CA LEU A 42 -7.01 -5.39 -6.71
C LEU A 42 -7.93 -4.43 -7.44
N ILE A 43 -7.67 -3.14 -7.26
CA ILE A 43 -8.22 -2.07 -8.09
C ILE A 43 -7.79 -2.35 -9.54
N ARG A 44 -8.73 -2.16 -10.48
CA ARG A 44 -8.44 -2.26 -11.91
C ARG A 44 -7.32 -1.30 -12.27
N ASN A 45 -6.28 -1.81 -12.91
CA ASN A 45 -5.08 -1.05 -13.25
C ASN A 45 -4.49 -1.54 -14.57
N SER A 46 -3.57 -0.74 -15.13
CA SER A 46 -2.85 -1.03 -16.38
C SER A 46 -1.33 -1.16 -16.17
N TYR A 47 -0.88 -1.33 -14.92
CA TYR A 47 0.54 -1.42 -14.62
C TYR A 47 1.13 -2.72 -15.19
N PRO A 48 2.34 -2.69 -15.77
CA PRO A 48 3.01 -3.90 -16.25
C PRO A 48 3.24 -4.89 -15.09
N ALA A 49 2.99 -6.18 -15.31
CA ALA A 49 3.15 -7.20 -14.27
C ALA A 49 4.54 -7.21 -13.59
N ARG A 50 5.59 -6.85 -14.33
CA ARG A 50 6.98 -6.72 -13.82
C ARG A 50 7.17 -5.58 -12.81
N ASP A 51 6.26 -4.61 -12.80
CA ASP A 51 6.28 -3.45 -11.93
C ASP A 51 5.27 -3.61 -10.76
N VAL A 52 4.56 -4.74 -10.69
CA VAL A 52 3.61 -5.05 -9.61
C VAL A 52 4.23 -6.04 -8.61
N TYR A 53 4.17 -5.68 -7.34
CA TYR A 53 4.79 -6.38 -6.23
C TYR A 53 3.80 -6.65 -5.11
N ARG A 54 4.14 -7.58 -4.21
CA ARG A 54 3.45 -7.80 -2.95
C ARG A 54 4.39 -7.77 -1.77
N VAL A 55 3.85 -7.42 -0.61
CA VAL A 55 4.53 -7.51 0.68
C VAL A 55 3.59 -8.08 1.72
N TYR A 56 4.08 -9.03 2.52
CA TYR A 56 3.39 -9.54 3.69
C TYR A 56 4.10 -9.10 4.97
N HIS A 57 3.31 -8.74 5.98
CA HIS A 57 3.81 -8.38 7.30
C HIS A 57 2.86 -8.86 8.41
N ARG A 58 3.41 -9.49 9.45
CA ARG A 58 2.65 -10.00 10.60
C ARG A 58 3.28 -9.54 11.92
N ALA A 59 2.42 -9.11 12.84
CA ALA A 59 2.79 -8.76 14.20
C ALA A 59 3.35 -9.97 14.99
N ALA A 60 4.24 -9.69 15.95
CA ALA A 60 4.70 -10.68 16.93
C ALA A 60 3.62 -11.07 17.96
N THR A 61 2.67 -10.16 18.24
CA THR A 61 1.66 -10.30 19.30
C THR A 61 0.29 -9.78 18.86
N GLY A 62 -0.75 -10.11 19.62
CA GLY A 62 -2.14 -9.68 19.36
C GLY A 62 -2.47 -8.25 19.79
N PHE A 63 -1.58 -7.59 20.54
CA PHE A 63 -1.80 -6.23 21.08
C PHE A 63 -1.35 -5.12 20.13
N VAL A 64 -0.91 -5.49 18.92
CA VAL A 64 -0.46 -4.54 17.90
C VAL A 64 -1.66 -4.06 17.09
N SER A 65 -1.75 -2.76 16.80
CA SER A 65 -2.86 -2.25 16.00
C SER A 65 -2.66 -2.60 14.52
N VAL A 66 -3.76 -2.87 13.81
CA VAL A 66 -3.75 -3.05 12.35
C VAL A 66 -3.08 -1.86 11.65
N GLN A 67 -3.34 -0.64 12.12
CA GLN A 67 -2.75 0.58 11.55
C GLN A 67 -1.22 0.59 11.65
N SER A 68 -0.66 0.17 12.79
CA SER A 68 0.79 0.08 12.95
C SER A 68 1.42 -1.00 12.05
N ILE A 69 0.72 -2.10 11.80
CA ILE A 69 1.15 -3.14 10.84
C ILE A 69 1.09 -2.63 9.41
N ARG A 70 0.04 -1.87 9.04
CA ARG A 70 -0.03 -1.20 7.73
C ARG A 70 1.14 -0.23 7.56
N ALA A 71 1.35 0.67 8.52
CA ALA A 71 2.44 1.64 8.46
C ALA A 71 3.82 0.96 8.32
N ALA A 72 4.06 -0.14 9.05
CA ALA A 72 5.29 -0.91 8.91
C ALA A 72 5.45 -1.55 7.52
N ALA A 73 4.36 -2.05 6.92
CA ALA A 73 4.39 -2.58 5.56
C ALA A 73 4.66 -1.47 4.53
N GLU A 74 3.97 -0.33 4.63
CA GLU A 74 4.16 0.84 3.77
C GLU A 74 5.57 1.44 3.87
N GLN A 75 6.15 1.47 5.06
CA GLN A 75 7.55 1.89 5.22
C GLN A 75 8.49 0.99 4.42
N ARG A 76 8.28 -0.32 4.46
CA ARG A 76 9.10 -1.28 3.68
C ARG A 76 8.92 -1.10 2.17
N ILE A 77 7.70 -0.79 1.72
CA ILE A 77 7.42 -0.47 0.33
C ILE A 77 8.14 0.82 -0.07
N THR A 78 8.08 1.85 0.78
CA THR A 78 8.76 3.14 0.58
C THR A 78 10.27 2.97 0.44
N ASP A 79 10.88 2.18 1.33
CA ASP A 79 12.31 1.86 1.28
C ASP A 79 12.66 1.09 -0.01
N PHE A 80 11.80 0.17 -0.44
CA PHE A 80 11.99 -0.61 -1.67
C PHE A 80 11.87 0.23 -2.94
N ALA A 81 10.88 1.12 -3.01
CA ALA A 81 10.67 2.01 -4.13
C ALA A 81 11.78 3.07 -4.23
N SER A 82 12.16 3.67 -3.09
CA SER A 82 13.17 4.74 -3.04
C SER A 82 14.56 4.27 -3.46
N ARG A 83 14.96 3.04 -3.11
CA ARG A 83 16.22 2.42 -3.59
C ARG A 83 16.28 2.27 -5.12
N GLN A 84 15.13 2.28 -5.78
CA GLN A 84 15.01 2.20 -7.23
C GLN A 84 14.76 3.58 -7.88
N GLY A 85 14.80 4.66 -7.09
CA GLY A 85 14.46 6.00 -7.57
C GLY A 85 12.98 6.19 -7.92
N LYS A 86 12.12 5.22 -7.57
CA LYS A 86 10.70 5.18 -7.89
C LYS A 86 9.83 5.62 -6.70
N SER A 87 8.54 5.74 -6.95
CA SER A 87 7.49 5.74 -5.92
C SER A 87 6.59 4.52 -6.09
N PHE A 88 5.49 4.45 -5.36
CA PHE A 88 4.52 3.37 -5.46
C PHE A 88 3.08 3.85 -5.38
N VAL A 89 2.17 3.01 -5.87
CA VAL A 89 0.72 3.12 -5.69
C VAL A 89 0.21 1.79 -5.16
N VAL A 90 -0.62 1.83 -4.11
CA VAL A 90 -1.28 0.63 -3.57
C VAL A 90 -2.41 0.22 -4.51
N LEU A 91 -2.39 -1.03 -4.97
CA LEU A 91 -3.42 -1.60 -5.83
C LEU A 91 -4.47 -2.37 -5.04
N GLY A 92 -4.11 -2.87 -3.86
CA GLY A 92 -5.02 -3.59 -2.99
C GLY A 92 -4.33 -4.02 -1.69
N GLU A 93 -5.13 -4.23 -0.67
CA GLU A 93 -4.65 -4.71 0.62
C GLU A 93 -5.61 -5.74 1.22
N ARG A 94 -5.07 -6.64 2.04
CA ARG A 94 -5.86 -7.54 2.87
C ARG A 94 -5.30 -7.62 4.26
N ILE A 95 -6.19 -7.51 5.24
CA ILE A 95 -5.84 -7.56 6.67
C ILE A 95 -6.54 -8.76 7.29
N SER A 96 -5.90 -9.42 8.27
CA SER A 96 -6.54 -10.44 9.10
C SER A 96 -7.73 -9.87 9.86
N GLN A 97 -8.77 -10.67 10.08
CA GLN A 97 -9.92 -10.26 10.88
C GLN A 97 -9.73 -10.66 12.36
N PRO A 98 -10.26 -9.86 13.31
CA PRO A 98 -10.30 -10.24 14.72
C PRO A 98 -11.19 -11.49 14.93
N PRO A 99 -11.06 -12.20 16.07
CA PRO A 99 -10.29 -11.83 17.26
C PRO A 99 -8.79 -12.18 17.14
N TYR A 100 -7.91 -11.27 17.60
CA TYR A 100 -6.45 -11.44 17.53
C TYR A 100 -5.85 -12.18 18.74
N ILE A 101 -6.43 -13.34 19.03
CA ILE A 101 -6.06 -14.20 20.16
C ILE A 101 -5.45 -15.50 19.64
N LEU A 102 -4.73 -16.22 20.52
CA LEU A 102 -4.26 -17.59 20.27
C LEU A 102 -3.44 -17.74 18.97
N GLY A 103 -2.57 -16.77 18.66
CA GLY A 103 -1.70 -16.82 17.48
C GLY A 103 -2.31 -16.27 16.20
N ASN A 104 -3.59 -15.86 16.17
CA ASN A 104 -4.14 -15.05 15.09
C ASN A 104 -3.66 -13.59 15.19
N PHE A 105 -2.35 -13.37 15.14
CA PHE A 105 -1.80 -12.02 15.26
C PHE A 105 -2.12 -11.18 14.01
N PRO A 106 -2.32 -9.85 14.19
CA PRO A 106 -2.56 -8.92 13.10
C PRO A 106 -1.55 -9.09 11.98
N ARG A 107 -2.04 -9.22 10.75
CA ARG A 107 -1.23 -9.37 9.55
C ARG A 107 -1.87 -8.64 8.37
N ILE A 108 -1.03 -8.18 7.46
CA ILE A 108 -1.41 -7.48 6.23
C ILE A 108 -0.64 -8.05 5.04
N GLU A 109 -1.31 -8.10 3.90
CA GLU A 109 -0.68 -8.22 2.58
C GLU A 109 -1.08 -7.00 1.76
N ILE A 110 -0.09 -6.30 1.19
CA ILE A 110 -0.30 -5.16 0.30
C ILE A 110 0.26 -5.52 -1.07
N VAL A 111 -0.53 -5.29 -2.11
CA VAL A 111 -0.12 -5.36 -3.51
C VAL A 111 0.01 -3.94 -4.03
N PHE A 112 1.15 -3.62 -4.64
CA PHE A 112 1.48 -2.26 -5.07
C PHE A 112 2.21 -2.28 -6.41
N ALA A 113 2.06 -1.22 -7.19
CA ALA A 113 2.86 -0.97 -8.38
C ALA A 113 3.97 0.03 -8.07
N LEU A 114 5.16 -0.19 -8.64
CA LEU A 114 6.18 0.84 -8.71
C LEU A 114 5.90 1.79 -9.86
N ILE A 115 6.01 3.08 -9.60
CA ILE A 115 5.78 4.14 -10.59
C ILE A 115 6.94 5.13 -10.58
N ASP A 116 7.11 5.86 -11.67
CA ASP A 116 8.04 6.98 -11.68
C ASP A 116 7.55 8.07 -10.71
N LYS A 117 8.46 8.75 -10.01
CA LYS A 117 8.06 9.83 -9.08
C LYS A 117 7.25 10.93 -9.75
N ASN A 118 7.45 11.14 -11.06
CA ASN A 118 6.68 12.10 -11.85
C ASN A 118 5.24 11.63 -12.17
N GLN A 119 4.94 10.33 -12.01
CA GLN A 119 3.59 9.79 -12.18
C GLN A 119 2.72 9.92 -10.92
N LEU A 120 3.30 10.28 -9.76
CA LEU A 120 2.53 10.59 -8.54
C LEU A 120 1.61 11.83 -8.72
N VAL A 121 1.83 12.62 -9.77
CA VAL A 121 0.98 13.77 -10.12
C VAL A 121 -0.33 13.33 -10.78
N VAL A 122 -0.50 12.03 -11.05
CA VAL A 122 -1.67 11.49 -11.77
C VAL A 122 -2.36 10.40 -10.96
N THR A 123 -2.74 10.67 -9.71
CA THR A 123 -3.76 9.86 -9.03
C THR A 123 -4.53 10.72 -8.02
N GLU A 124 -5.74 11.10 -8.45
CA GLU A 124 -6.85 11.72 -7.70
C GLU A 124 -6.68 13.15 -7.17
N GLY A 125 -7.14 14.12 -7.99
CA GLY A 125 -8.13 15.10 -7.51
C GLY A 125 -7.63 16.47 -7.05
N ASP A 126 -6.87 17.19 -7.87
CA ASP A 126 -6.92 18.66 -7.85
C ASP A 126 -7.68 19.14 -9.10
N PRO A 127 -8.94 19.61 -8.96
CA PRO A 127 -9.71 20.14 -10.08
C PRO A 127 -8.96 21.22 -10.85
N ALA A 128 -8.06 21.97 -10.23
CA ALA A 128 -7.25 22.98 -10.90
C ALA A 128 -6.18 22.35 -11.80
N ALA A 129 -5.49 21.31 -11.33
CA ALA A 129 -4.46 20.61 -12.10
C ALA A 129 -5.05 19.94 -13.37
N ASP A 130 -6.24 19.35 -13.25
CA ASP A 130 -6.96 18.76 -14.38
C ASP A 130 -7.38 19.81 -15.41
N LYS A 131 -7.87 20.98 -14.96
CA LYS A 131 -8.23 22.11 -15.84
C LYS A 131 -7.03 22.58 -16.65
N TYR A 132 -5.86 22.75 -16.01
CA TYR A 132 -4.66 23.21 -16.72
C TYR A 132 -4.09 22.16 -17.67
N ALA A 133 -4.14 20.87 -17.30
CA ALA A 133 -3.73 19.78 -18.18
C ALA A 133 -4.64 19.68 -19.43
N GLU A 134 -5.95 19.91 -19.27
CA GLU A 134 -6.91 19.96 -20.39
C GLU A 134 -6.64 21.17 -21.30
N ILE A 135 -6.32 22.34 -20.73
CA ILE A 135 -5.92 23.54 -21.50
C ILE A 135 -4.61 23.31 -22.28
N GLU A 136 -3.65 22.55 -21.73
CA GLU A 136 -2.42 22.22 -22.44
C GLU A 136 -2.68 21.34 -23.68
N ARG A 137 -3.63 20.39 -23.59
CA ARG A 137 -4.05 19.57 -24.74
C ARG A 137 -4.74 20.41 -25.80
N LEU A 138 -5.63 21.33 -25.40
CA LEU A 138 -6.28 22.27 -26.31
C LEU A 138 -5.25 23.15 -27.04
N LYS A 139 -4.19 23.57 -26.33
CA LYS A 139 -3.10 24.36 -26.95
C LYS A 139 -2.34 23.55 -28.00
N LYS A 140 -2.07 22.27 -27.75
CA LYS A 140 -1.43 21.39 -28.74
C LYS A 140 -2.25 21.25 -30.03
N LEU A 141 -3.58 21.23 -29.91
CA LEU A 141 -4.49 21.18 -31.08
C LEU A 141 -4.52 22.51 -31.85
N LEU A 142 -4.42 23.65 -31.16
CA LEU A 142 -4.25 24.96 -31.80
C LEU A 142 -2.91 25.02 -32.55
N ASP A 143 -1.83 24.60 -31.89
CA ASP A 143 -0.47 24.63 -32.46
C ASP A 143 -0.33 23.65 -33.64
N SER A 144 -1.12 22.57 -33.69
CA SER A 144 -1.19 21.66 -34.84
C SER A 144 -2.13 22.12 -35.95
N GLY A 145 -2.79 23.27 -35.80
CA GLY A 145 -3.78 23.80 -36.74
C GLY A 145 -5.09 22.98 -36.81
N ALA A 146 -5.32 22.09 -35.85
CA ALA A 146 -6.55 21.30 -35.75
C ALA A 146 -7.70 22.09 -35.10
N LEU A 147 -7.37 23.16 -34.37
CA LEU A 147 -8.30 24.15 -33.83
C LEU A 147 -7.90 25.55 -34.30
N THR A 148 -8.90 26.40 -34.49
CA THR A 148 -8.71 27.83 -34.68
C THR A 148 -8.48 28.55 -33.33
N PRO A 149 -7.90 29.77 -33.34
CA PRO A 149 -7.73 30.56 -32.12
C PRO A 149 -9.05 30.85 -31.38
N GLU A 150 -10.14 31.00 -32.13
CA GLU A 150 -11.49 31.29 -31.62
C GLU A 150 -12.08 30.08 -30.89
N GLU A 151 -11.94 28.88 -31.49
CA GLU A 151 -12.37 27.63 -30.87
C GLU A 151 -11.56 27.32 -29.61
N PHE A 152 -10.24 27.56 -29.63
CA PHE A 152 -9.40 27.41 -28.45
C PHE A 152 -9.85 28.33 -27.30
N ALA A 153 -10.16 29.60 -27.58
CA ALA A 153 -10.62 30.54 -26.57
C ALA A 153 -11.96 30.13 -25.95
N ALA A 154 -12.90 29.66 -26.78
CA ALA A 154 -14.21 29.18 -26.33
C ALA A 154 -14.10 27.94 -25.44
N GLU A 155 -13.29 26.94 -25.83
CA GLU A 155 -13.10 25.72 -25.04
C GLU A 155 -12.31 25.98 -23.75
N LYS A 156 -11.26 26.82 -23.80
CA LYS A 156 -10.52 27.23 -22.59
C LYS A 156 -11.44 27.88 -21.56
N ALA A 157 -12.35 28.75 -21.99
CA ALA A 157 -13.30 29.41 -21.09
C ALA A 157 -14.24 28.40 -20.42
N LYS A 158 -14.73 27.38 -21.15
CA LYS A 158 -15.57 26.30 -20.60
C LYS A 158 -14.80 25.47 -19.56
N VAL A 159 -13.54 25.15 -19.84
CA VAL A 159 -12.69 24.39 -18.90
C VAL A 159 -12.45 25.17 -17.61
N LEU A 160 -12.17 26.47 -17.70
CA LEU A 160 -11.95 27.33 -16.53
C LEU A 160 -13.21 27.57 -15.70
N ALA A 161 -14.40 27.54 -16.33
CA ALA A 161 -15.68 27.76 -15.66
C ALA A 161 -16.23 26.52 -14.94
N ARG A 162 -15.65 25.34 -15.16
CA ARG A 162 -16.02 24.11 -14.44
C ARG A 162 -15.70 24.29 -12.93
N PRO A 163 -16.56 23.86 -11.99
CA PRO A 163 -16.25 23.90 -10.56
C PRO A 163 -14.99 23.08 -10.24
#